data_AF-A0A7J9FZS0-F1
#
_entry.id   AF-A0A7J9FZS0-F1
#
_cell.length_a   1.000
_cell.length_b   1.000
_cell.length_c   1.000
_cell.angle_alpha   90.00
_cell.angle_beta   90.00
_cell.angle_gamma   90.00
#
_symmetry.space_group_name_H-M   'P 1'
#
loop_
_entity.id
_entity.type
_entity.pdbx_description
1 polymer ?
#
loop_
_entity_poly.entity_id
_entity_poly.type
_entity_poly.pdbx_seq_one_letter_code
_entity_poly.pdbx_strand_id
1 'polypeptide(L)'
;MTNLIAAYQRNEIIEFEKILKSNRRTIMDDPFIRNYIEDLLKNVRTQVLLKLIKPYTRIRIPFISKELNVPEKDVEQLLVSLILDNRIEGHIDQVNRLLERGDRSKGMKKYTAIDKWNTQLRSLYQAVSNRVS
;
A
#
# COMPACT_ATOMS: atom_id res chain seq x y z
N MET A 1 23.83 16.49 8.01
CA MET A 1 22.71 16.44 7.05
C MET A 1 23.04 15.66 5.77
N THR A 2 24.23 15.82 5.18
CA THR A 2 24.68 15.05 3.99
C THR A 2 24.54 13.54 4.12
N ASN A 3 24.88 12.97 5.28
CA ASN A 3 24.77 11.52 5.51
C ASN A 3 23.31 11.01 5.53
N LEU A 4 22.36 11.84 5.98
CA LEU A 4 20.94 11.46 6.02
C LEU A 4 20.37 11.38 4.60
N ILE A 5 20.74 12.35 3.75
CA ILE A 5 20.34 12.40 2.34
C ILE A 5 20.99 11.24 1.57
N ALA A 6 22.27 10.94 1.83
CA ALA A 6 22.97 9.83 1.20
C ALA A 6 22.36 8.47 1.57
N ALA A 7 22.03 8.24 2.86
CA ALA A 7 21.36 7.02 3.32
C ALA A 7 19.96 6.86 2.69
N TYR A 8 19.23 7.97 2.54
CA TYR A 8 17.93 7.98 1.84
C TYR A 8 18.09 7.60 0.36
N GLN A 9 19.06 8.20 -0.35
CA GLN A 9 19.32 7.90 -1.76
C GLN A 9 19.76 6.45 -1.99
N ARG A 10 20.53 5.87 -1.07
CA ARG A 10 20.98 4.48 -1.14
C ARG A 10 19.93 3.46 -0.68
N ASN A 11 18.75 3.91 -0.23
CA ASN A 11 17.72 3.07 0.40
C ASN A 11 18.27 2.25 1.57
N GLU A 12 19.27 2.76 2.30
CA GLU A 12 19.87 2.09 3.45
C GLU A 12 19.12 2.48 4.73
N ILE A 13 18.01 1.77 4.99
CA ILE A 13 17.04 2.14 6.02
C ILE A 13 17.61 2.01 7.44
N ILE A 14 18.43 0.99 7.68
CA ILE A 14 19.06 0.76 8.99
C ILE A 14 20.05 1.90 9.29
N GLU A 15 20.81 2.33 8.28
CA GLU A 15 21.73 3.47 8.40
C GLU A 15 20.94 4.77 8.62
N PHE A 16 19.84 4.96 7.88
CA PHE A 16 18.95 6.10 8.01
C PHE A 16 18.38 6.23 9.44
N GLU A 17 17.83 5.15 10.01
CA GLU A 17 17.32 5.15 11.39
C GLU A 17 18.42 5.41 12.42
N LYS A 18 19.61 4.86 12.20
CA LYS A 18 20.76 5.07 13.08
C LYS A 18 21.19 6.54 13.08
N ILE A 19 21.32 7.16 11.91
CA ILE A 19 21.68 8.57 11.77
C ILE A 19 20.62 9.47 12.42
N LEU A 20 19.34 9.13 12.26
CA LEU A 20 18.23 9.87 12.84
C LEU A 20 18.20 9.78 14.37
N LYS A 21 18.48 8.61 14.95
CA LYS A 21 18.60 8.43 16.41
C LYS A 21 19.80 9.20 16.97
N SER A 22 20.96 9.13 16.31
CA SER A 22 22.18 9.81 16.77
C SER A 22 22.07 11.34 16.72
N ASN A 23 21.38 11.90 15.73
CA ASN A 23 21.24 13.34 15.54
C ASN A 23 19.86 13.87 15.95
N ARG A 24 19.12 13.12 16.79
CA ARG A 24 17.72 13.42 17.11
C ARG A 24 17.52 14.82 17.70
N ARG A 25 18.43 15.30 18.56
CA ARG A 25 18.35 16.65 19.15
C ARG A 25 18.39 17.72 18.06
N THR A 26 19.46 17.73 17.26
CA THR A 26 19.66 18.72 16.19
C THR A 26 18.54 18.73 15.15
N ILE A 27 17.91 17.58 14.89
CA ILE A 27 16.85 17.44 13.88
C ILE A 27 15.46 17.78 14.45
N MET A 28 15.19 17.47 15.72
CA MET A 28 13.88 17.71 16.35
C MET A 28 13.73 19.13 16.91
N ASP A 29 14.84 19.83 17.16
CA ASP A 29 14.85 21.22 17.62
C ASP A 29 14.44 22.21 16.51
N ASP A 30 14.45 21.78 15.24
CA ASP A 30 14.03 22.58 14.09
C ASP A 30 12.56 22.27 13.71
N PRO A 31 11.62 23.25 13.83
CA PRO A 31 10.21 23.05 13.50
C PRO A 31 9.94 22.73 12.02
N PHE A 32 10.76 23.27 11.10
CA PHE A 32 10.62 23.02 9.67
C PHE A 32 11.02 21.57 9.37
N ILE A 33 12.22 21.16 9.80
CA ILE A 33 12.73 19.81 9.54
C ILE A 33 11.82 18.75 10.19
N ARG A 34 11.32 19.00 11.40
CA ARG A 34 10.42 18.09 12.11
C ARG A 34 9.15 17.76 11.32
N ASN A 35 8.56 18.72 10.62
CA ASN A 35 7.35 18.46 9.83
C ASN A 35 7.63 17.55 8.63
N TYR A 36 8.76 17.72 7.95
CA TYR A 36 9.11 16.90 6.78
C TYR A 36 9.72 15.54 7.15
N ILE A 37 10.33 15.40 8.33
CA ILE A 37 10.99 14.15 8.74
C ILE A 37 9.99 13.00 8.91
N GLU A 38 8.76 13.29 9.36
CA GLU A 38 7.72 12.28 9.56
C GLU A 38 7.26 11.68 8.23
N ASP A 39 7.02 12.52 7.22
CA ASP A 39 6.70 12.08 5.87
C ASP A 39 7.84 11.29 5.24
N LEU A 40 9.08 11.72 5.48
CA LEU A 40 10.27 11.03 4.96
C LEU A 40 10.41 9.63 5.60
N LEU A 41 10.19 9.51 6.90
CA LEU A 41 10.15 8.22 7.60
C LEU A 41 9.03 7.31 7.07
N LYS A 42 7.84 7.86 6.84
CA LYS A 42 6.71 7.13 6.25
C LYS A 42 7.06 6.61 4.85
N ASN A 43 7.70 7.42 4.03
CA ASN A 43 8.14 7.04 2.68
C ASN A 43 9.19 5.93 2.72
N VAL A 44 10.21 6.05 3.58
CA VAL A 44 11.25 5.01 3.74
C VAL A 44 10.63 3.69 4.18
N ARG A 45 9.78 3.70 5.22
CA ARG A 45 9.08 2.50 5.72
C ARG A 45 8.22 1.85 4.65
N THR A 46 7.54 2.65 3.84
CA THR A 46 6.74 2.17 2.71
C THR A 46 7.60 1.42 1.69
N GLN A 47 8.79 1.93 1.35
CA GLN A 47 9.68 1.25 0.41
C GLN A 47 10.17 -0.09 0.96
N VAL A 48 10.51 -0.14 2.24
CA VAL A 48 10.91 -1.40 2.91
C VAL A 48 9.77 -2.40 2.86
N LEU A 49 8.57 -1.96 3.24
CA LEU A 49 7.38 -2.80 3.25
C LEU A 49 7.12 -3.40 1.87
N LEU A 50 7.17 -2.59 0.80
CA LEU A 50 6.98 -3.07 -0.57
C LEU A 50 8.02 -4.11 -0.98
N LYS A 51 9.29 -3.90 -0.61
CA LYS A 51 10.36 -4.86 -0.89
C LYS A 51 10.18 -6.16 -0.08
N LEU A 52 9.77 -6.05 1.18
CA LEU A 52 9.56 -7.17 2.09
C LEU A 52 8.39 -8.06 1.65
N ILE A 53 7.26 -7.46 1.22
CA ILE A 53 6.08 -8.24 0.83
C ILE A 53 6.21 -8.86 -0.57
N LYS A 54 7.09 -8.32 -1.43
CA LYS A 54 7.20 -8.70 -2.86
C LYS A 54 7.28 -10.21 -3.11
N PRO A 55 8.09 -11.02 -2.40
CA PRO A 55 8.20 -12.46 -2.64
C PRO A 55 7.07 -13.29 -2.03
N TYR A 56 6.20 -12.71 -1.19
CA TYR A 56 5.15 -13.45 -0.48
C TYR A 56 3.78 -13.26 -1.13
N THR A 57 3.04 -14.35 -1.28
CA THR A 57 1.61 -14.35 -1.63
C THR A 57 0.74 -14.13 -0.40
N ARG A 58 1.15 -14.67 0.75
CA ARG A 58 0.47 -14.52 2.04
C ARG A 58 1.52 -14.24 3.10
N ILE A 59 1.31 -13.18 3.89
CA ILE A 59 2.27 -12.76 4.91
C ILE A 59 1.54 -12.30 6.17
N ARG A 60 2.02 -12.72 7.34
CA ARG A 60 1.43 -12.36 8.64
C ARG A 60 1.82 -10.93 9.01
N ILE A 61 0.85 -10.11 9.43
CA ILE A 61 1.07 -8.74 9.91
C ILE A 61 2.06 -8.70 11.10
N PRO A 62 1.97 -9.62 12.09
CA PRO A 62 2.96 -9.69 13.17
C PRO A 62 4.40 -9.88 12.70
N PHE A 63 4.62 -10.58 11.58
CA PHE A 63 5.96 -10.76 11.01
C PHE A 63 6.48 -9.44 10.42
N ILE A 64 5.63 -8.73 9.68
CA ILE A 64 5.96 -7.40 9.13
C ILE A 64 6.25 -6.39 10.25
N SER A 65 5.45 -6.42 11.32
CA SER A 65 5.63 -5.56 12.50
C SER A 65 6.99 -5.74 13.16
N LYS A 66 7.45 -6.99 13.31
CA LYS A 66 8.78 -7.29 13.86
C LYS A 66 9.90 -6.83 12.94
N GLU A 67 9.76 -7.06 11.63
CA GLU A 67 10.79 -6.69 10.65
C GLU A 67 10.95 -5.17 10.50
N LEU A 68 9.83 -4.43 10.56
CA LEU A 68 9.84 -2.96 10.48
C LEU A 68 10.04 -2.27 11.84
N ASN A 69 9.97 -3.02 12.95
CA ASN A 69 9.98 -2.50 14.31
C ASN A 69 8.90 -1.39 14.54
N VAL A 70 7.69 -1.64 14.03
CA VAL A 70 6.54 -0.73 14.09
C VAL A 70 5.33 -1.49 14.66
N PRO A 71 4.47 -0.88 15.49
CA PRO A 71 3.28 -1.55 16.03
C PRO A 71 2.38 -2.13 14.93
N GLU A 72 1.77 -3.29 15.19
CA GLU A 72 0.88 -3.95 14.23
C GLU A 72 -0.24 -3.05 13.72
N LYS A 73 -0.80 -2.21 14.60
CA LYS A 73 -1.86 -1.24 14.25
C LYS A 73 -1.40 -0.23 13.19
N ASP A 74 -0.18 0.27 13.31
CA ASP A 74 0.38 1.25 12.39
C ASP A 74 0.76 0.60 11.07
N VAL A 75 1.24 -0.66 11.12
CA VAL A 75 1.48 -1.47 9.91
C VAL A 75 0.18 -1.72 9.16
N GLU A 76 -0.91 -2.04 9.87
CA GLU A 76 -2.23 -2.25 9.28
C GLU A 76 -2.75 -0.97 8.60
N GLN A 77 -2.65 0.19 9.27
CA GLN A 77 -3.01 1.48 8.68
C GLN A 77 -2.17 1.80 7.44
N LEU A 78 -0.87 1.51 7.47
CA LEU A 78 0.02 1.70 6.34
C LEU A 78 -0.38 0.80 5.17
N LEU A 79 -0.68 -0.47 5.42
CA LEU A 79 -1.16 -1.41 4.40
C LEU A 79 -2.48 -0.96 3.79
N VAL A 80 -3.43 -0.46 4.59
CA VAL A 80 -4.69 0.10 4.11
C VAL A 80 -4.44 1.26 3.16
N SER A 81 -3.59 2.24 3.55
CA SER A 81 -3.22 3.37 2.69
C SER A 81 -2.64 2.88 1.35
N LEU A 82 -1.74 1.91 1.39
CA LEU A 82 -1.07 1.42 0.17
C LEU A 82 -1.98 0.61 -0.75
N ILE A 83 -2.99 -0.07 -0.21
CA ILE A 83 -4.02 -0.75 -1.00
C ILE A 83 -4.93 0.30 -1.65
N LEU A 84 -5.36 1.32 -0.91
CA LEU A 84 -6.16 2.43 -1.45
C LEU A 84 -5.43 3.21 -2.54
N ASP A 85 -4.12 3.41 -2.38
CA ASP A 85 -3.25 4.06 -3.37
C ASP A 85 -2.93 3.16 -4.58
N ASN A 86 -3.50 1.95 -4.67
CA ASN A 86 -3.22 0.92 -5.69
C ASN A 86 -1.73 0.55 -5.81
N ARG A 87 -0.94 0.74 -4.76
CA ARG A 87 0.48 0.34 -4.72
C ARG A 87 0.66 -1.13 -4.34
N ILE A 88 -0.33 -1.70 -3.64
CA ILE A 88 -0.38 -3.11 -3.26
C ILE A 88 -1.70 -3.69 -3.75
N GLU A 89 -1.63 -4.69 -4.62
CA GLU A 89 -2.78 -5.52 -4.98
C GLU A 89 -2.95 -6.63 -3.94
N GLY A 90 -3.91 -6.45 -3.04
CA GLY A 90 -4.21 -7.44 -2.01
C GLY A 90 -5.34 -7.02 -1.08
N HIS A 91 -5.62 -7.87 -0.11
CA HIS A 91 -6.58 -7.59 0.95
C HIS A 91 -6.02 -7.97 2.31
N ILE A 92 -6.54 -7.33 3.34
CA ILE A 92 -6.17 -7.59 4.73
C ILE A 92 -7.24 -8.49 5.33
N ASP A 93 -6.83 -9.65 5.83
CA ASP A 93 -7.63 -10.47 6.74
C ASP A 93 -7.29 -10.06 8.18
N GLN A 94 -8.19 -9.28 8.78
CA GLN A 94 -8.00 -8.75 10.12
C GLN A 94 -8.17 -9.82 11.20
N VAL A 95 -8.95 -10.88 10.95
CA VAL A 95 -9.18 -11.97 11.90
C VAL A 95 -7.92 -12.83 12.02
N ASN A 96 -7.36 -13.25 10.88
CA ASN A 96 -6.15 -14.07 10.84
C ASN A 96 -4.85 -13.25 10.86
N ARG A 97 -4.95 -11.91 10.90
CA ARG A 97 -3.82 -10.96 10.86
C ARG A 97 -2.88 -11.24 9.68
N LEU A 98 -3.45 -11.36 8.49
CA LEU A 98 -2.77 -11.77 7.27
C LEU A 98 -2.99 -10.74 6.15
N LEU A 99 -1.93 -10.43 5.41
CA LEU A 99 -2.03 -9.78 4.10
C LEU A 99 -2.01 -10.87 3.04
N GLU A 100 -3.10 -10.96 2.27
CA GLU A 100 -3.16 -11.81 1.09
C GLU A 100 -2.98 -10.97 -0.16
N ARG A 101 -1.97 -11.30 -0.96
CA ARG A 101 -1.65 -10.67 -2.23
C ARG A 101 -2.15 -11.56 -3.35
N GLY A 102 -2.79 -10.96 -4.34
CA GLY A 102 -3.29 -11.68 -5.48
C GLY A 102 -4.53 -11.05 -6.10
N ASP A 103 -4.66 -11.28 -7.39
CA ASP A 103 -5.76 -10.75 -8.18
C ASP A 103 -7.02 -11.61 -7.99
N ARG A 104 -7.88 -11.21 -7.05
CA ARG A 104 -9.25 -11.77 -6.93
C ARG A 104 -10.10 -11.48 -8.18
N SER A 105 -9.67 -10.59 -9.07
CA SER A 105 -10.39 -10.28 -10.31
C SER A 105 -10.21 -11.33 -11.42
N LYS A 106 -9.43 -12.41 -11.18
CA LYS A 106 -9.41 -13.58 -12.07
C LYS A 106 -10.83 -14.13 -12.22
N GLY A 107 -11.45 -13.85 -13.37
CA GLY A 107 -12.84 -14.19 -13.70
C GLY A 107 -13.76 -12.98 -13.78
N MET A 108 -13.54 -11.91 -13.01
CA MET A 108 -14.38 -10.71 -13.05
C MET A 108 -14.38 -10.04 -14.43
N LYS A 109 -13.25 -10.03 -15.15
CA LYS A 109 -13.19 -9.46 -16.52
C LYS A 109 -14.15 -10.15 -17.49
N LYS A 110 -14.37 -11.47 -17.33
CA LYS A 110 -15.33 -12.23 -18.14
C LYS A 110 -16.76 -11.84 -17.77
N TYR A 111 -17.07 -11.80 -16.48
CA TYR A 111 -18.40 -11.44 -15.99
C TYR A 111 -18.77 -10.00 -16.34
N THR A 112 -17.84 -9.05 -16.25
CA THR A 112 -18.08 -7.65 -16.61
C THR A 112 -18.32 -7.48 -18.11
N ALA A 113 -17.63 -8.24 -18.96
CA ALA A 113 -17.89 -8.24 -20.40
C ALA A 113 -19.29 -8.81 -20.74
N ILE A 114 -19.70 -9.89 -20.08
CA ILE A 114 -21.04 -10.48 -20.26
C ILE A 114 -22.13 -9.52 -19.77
N ASP A 115 -21.93 -8.85 -18.63
CA ASP A 115 -22.88 -7.88 -18.11
C ASP A 115 -23.03 -6.65 -19.03
N LYS A 116 -21.92 -6.15 -19.58
CA LYS A 116 -21.94 -5.13 -20.63
C LYS A 116 -22.72 -5.61 -21.86
N TRP A 117 -22.54 -6.84 -22.30
CA TRP A 117 -23.31 -7.36 -23.42
C TRP A 117 -24.80 -7.47 -23.11
N ASN A 118 -25.17 -7.98 -21.93
CA ASN A 118 -26.56 -8.10 -21.48
C ASN A 118 -27.27 -6.74 -21.39
N THR A 119 -26.58 -5.72 -20.88
CA THR A 119 -27.12 -4.34 -20.80
C THR A 119 -27.35 -3.73 -22.19
N GLN A 120 -26.44 -3.94 -23.14
CA GLN A 120 -26.63 -3.50 -24.54
C GLN A 120 -27.76 -4.27 -25.25
N LEU A 121 -27.93 -5.56 -24.96
CA LEU A 121 -29.01 -6.35 -25.55
C LEU A 121 -30.37 -5.89 -25.01
N ARG A 122 -30.47 -5.58 -23.71
CA ARG A 122 -31.67 -4.99 -23.10
C ARG A 122 -32.04 -3.65 -23.70
N SER A 123 -31.07 -2.75 -23.93
CA SER A 123 -31.35 -1.45 -24.55
C SER A 123 -31.84 -1.59 -25.99
N LEU A 124 -31.25 -2.51 -26.77
CA LEU A 124 -31.72 -2.87 -28.11
C LEU A 124 -33.16 -3.40 -28.10
N TYR A 125 -33.46 -4.34 -27.20
CA TYR A 125 -34.81 -4.90 -27.06
C TYR A 125 -35.84 -3.80 -26.75
N GLN A 126 -35.55 -2.92 -25.80
CA GLN A 126 -36.43 -1.78 -25.47
C GLN A 126 -36.64 -0.84 -26.67
N ALA A 127 -35.57 -0.52 -27.40
CA ALA A 127 -35.65 0.34 -28.58
C ALA A 127 -36.51 -0.26 -29.70
N VAL A 128 -36.42 -1.59 -29.91
CA VAL A 128 -37.25 -2.30 -30.91
C VAL A 128 -38.70 -2.39 -30.43
N SER A 129 -38.93 -2.77 -29.18
CA SER A 129 -40.28 -2.87 -28.61
C SER A 129 -41.05 -1.54 -28.69
N ASN A 130 -40.37 -0.42 -28.43
CA ASN A 130 -40.94 0.93 -28.52
C ASN A 130 -41.22 1.40 -29.95
N ARG A 131 -40.63 0.76 -30.97
CA ARG A 131 -40.90 1.07 -32.39
C ARG A 131 -42.01 0.20 -32.98
N VAL A 132 -42.26 -0.96 -32.38
CA VAL A 132 -43.27 -1.94 -32.84
C VAL A 132 -44.62 -1.73 -32.14
N SER A 133 -44.64 -1.08 -30.97
CA SER A 133 -45.85 -0.57 -30.31
C SER A 133 -46.22 0.81 -30.83
#